data_AF-A0A6P6I4P9-F1
#
_entry.id   AF-A0A6P6I4P9-F1
#
_cell.length_a   1.000
_cell.length_b   1.000
_cell.length_c   1.000
_cell.angle_alpha   90.00
_cell.angle_beta   90.00
_cell.angle_gamma   90.00
#
_symmetry.space_group_name_H-M   'P 1'
#
loop_
_entity.id
_entity.type
_entity.pdbx_description
1 polymer ?
#
loop_
_entity_poly.entity_id
_entity_poly.type
_entity_poly.pdbx_seq_one_letter_code
_entity_poly.pdbx_strand_id
1 'polypeptide(L)'
;MDSSIKEEVPVHEEFILCCGVETQVLKCGPWTNLFNEQRANRPKLLIFIITGKFKNLDSNAQEIKDIYGLQGQVEHKLAFLRTHVPKEMKLVIIGHSIGCYISLEILKLAPELPIIRSFLLFPTIERLSETPNGRIATPLLCWLRYALYVFGYLLLKPWPEKIRSLITRIGLQMMNVQYEFSVLNILEPFCIANAVYLGGQEMMKVVERDNETIRAHLSKLTFYYGTMDAWCPTKYYEDIKKDFPEGDIRLCEKKLPHAFIIHFYGEMAGMIADWLKDDLSKIEALTHGSVTDS
;
A
#
# COMPACT_ATOMS: atom_id res chain seq x y z
N MET A 1 -9.80 29.38 -33.37
CA MET A 1 -9.06 29.27 -32.09
C MET A 1 -9.55 27.99 -31.45
N ASP A 2 -8.74 26.96 -31.59
CA ASP A 2 -9.07 25.59 -31.22
C ASP A 2 -8.93 25.46 -29.71
N SER A 3 -10.05 25.60 -28.99
CA SER A 3 -10.09 25.33 -27.56
C SER A 3 -10.03 23.82 -27.38
N SER A 4 -8.83 23.30 -27.12
CA SER A 4 -8.66 21.91 -26.70
C SER A 4 -9.48 21.68 -25.44
N ILE A 5 -10.69 21.13 -25.61
CA ILE A 5 -11.50 20.63 -24.51
C ILE A 5 -10.65 19.52 -23.87
N LYS A 6 -10.07 19.80 -22.70
CA LYS A 6 -9.49 18.75 -21.86
C LYS A 6 -10.66 17.86 -21.45
N GLU A 7 -10.87 16.75 -22.16
CA GLU A 7 -11.76 15.71 -21.69
C GLU A 7 -11.33 15.33 -20.27
N GLU A 8 -12.17 15.63 -19.28
CA GLU A 8 -11.95 15.20 -17.91
C GLU A 8 -11.94 13.67 -17.91
N VAL A 9 -10.77 13.08 -17.69
CA VAL A 9 -10.63 11.62 -17.55
C VAL A 9 -11.40 11.24 -16.28
N PRO A 10 -12.49 10.45 -16.38
CA PRO A 10 -13.23 10.08 -15.19
C PRO A 10 -12.34 9.19 -14.32
N VAL A 11 -12.22 9.57 -13.04
CA VAL A 11 -11.51 8.82 -12.01
C VAL A 11 -12.57 8.17 -11.13
N HIS A 12 -12.58 6.84 -11.09
CA HIS A 12 -13.44 6.08 -10.19
C HIS A 12 -12.61 5.45 -9.09
N GLU A 13 -12.99 5.72 -7.85
CA GLU A 13 -12.39 5.10 -6.67
C GLU A 13 -13.21 3.88 -6.25
N GLU A 14 -12.54 2.76 -6.05
CA GLU A 14 -13.13 1.60 -5.37
C GLU A 14 -12.24 1.20 -4.20
N PHE A 15 -12.83 1.12 -3.02
CA PHE A 15 -12.14 0.62 -1.84
C PHE A 15 -12.36 -0.88 -1.77
N ILE A 16 -11.28 -1.63 -1.90
CA ILE A 16 -11.31 -3.05 -1.61
C ILE A 16 -10.79 -3.19 -0.19
N LEU A 17 -11.71 -3.47 0.72
CA LEU A 17 -11.31 -3.93 2.05
C LEU A 17 -10.73 -5.34 1.91
N CYS A 18 -9.42 -5.37 1.73
CA CYS A 18 -8.67 -6.60 1.75
C CYS A 18 -8.32 -6.93 3.20
N CYS A 19 -9.26 -7.54 3.93
CA CYS A 19 -8.90 -8.44 5.01
C CYS A 19 -8.05 -7.83 6.14
N GLY A 20 -8.33 -6.58 6.52
CA GLY A 20 -7.51 -5.89 7.52
C GLY A 20 -6.35 -5.06 6.95
N VAL A 21 -6.22 -4.93 5.63
CA VAL A 21 -5.32 -3.96 5.00
C VAL A 21 -6.07 -3.21 3.90
N GLU A 22 -6.33 -1.93 4.12
CA GLU A 22 -7.04 -1.04 3.20
C GLU A 22 -6.26 -0.96 1.88
N THR A 23 -6.89 -1.47 0.83
CA THR A 23 -6.36 -1.48 -0.53
C THR A 23 -7.28 -0.60 -1.37
N GLN A 24 -6.75 0.51 -1.86
CA GLN A 24 -7.50 1.44 -2.68
C GLN A 24 -7.19 1.17 -4.15
N VAL A 25 -8.23 1.08 -4.97
CA VAL A 25 -8.11 0.90 -6.41
C VAL A 25 -8.60 2.18 -7.09
N LEU A 26 -7.69 2.88 -7.76
CA LEU A 26 -8.03 4.05 -8.57
C LEU A 26 -8.06 3.64 -10.04
N LYS A 27 -9.16 3.96 -10.70
CA LYS A 27 -9.43 3.62 -12.10
C LYS A 27 -9.44 4.90 -12.93
N CYS A 28 -8.57 5.00 -13.93
CA CYS A 28 -8.44 6.21 -14.75
C CYS A 28 -8.85 5.94 -16.21
N GLY A 29 -9.95 6.56 -16.67
CA GLY A 29 -10.48 6.43 -18.03
C GLY A 29 -11.99 6.14 -18.05
N PRO A 30 -12.66 6.32 -19.21
CA PRO A 30 -14.10 6.11 -19.33
C PRO A 30 -14.44 4.69 -18.91
N TRP A 31 -15.22 4.56 -17.83
CA TRP A 31 -15.43 3.31 -17.14
C TRP A 31 -16.87 2.85 -17.31
N THR A 32 -17.05 1.70 -17.97
CA THR A 32 -18.22 0.84 -17.78
C THR A 32 -17.76 -0.33 -16.92
N ASN A 33 -18.49 -0.63 -15.84
CA ASN A 33 -18.26 -1.71 -14.87
C ASN A 33 -17.33 -2.85 -15.33
N LEU A 34 -16.39 -3.26 -14.45
CA LEU A 34 -15.47 -4.42 -14.60
C LEU A 34 -16.16 -5.71 -15.11
N PHE A 35 -17.48 -5.77 -14.94
CA PHE A 35 -18.33 -6.92 -15.16
C PHE A 35 -19.07 -6.90 -16.50
N ASN A 36 -18.93 -5.89 -17.37
CA ASN A 36 -19.68 -5.80 -18.63
C ASN A 36 -18.80 -5.50 -19.86
N GLU A 37 -18.87 -6.39 -20.86
CA GLU A 37 -17.94 -6.54 -21.99
C GLU A 37 -18.08 -5.51 -23.14
N GLN A 38 -18.40 -4.25 -22.89
CA GLN A 38 -18.40 -3.27 -23.99
C GLN A 38 -17.00 -2.71 -24.22
N ARG A 39 -16.34 -3.26 -25.26
CA ARG A 39 -14.98 -2.91 -25.77
C ARG A 39 -14.73 -1.42 -26.03
N ALA A 40 -15.75 -0.57 -26.07
CA ALA A 40 -15.62 0.82 -26.53
C ALA A 40 -15.05 1.79 -25.48
N ASN A 41 -15.11 1.48 -24.17
CA ASN A 41 -14.66 2.36 -23.10
C ASN A 41 -13.85 1.57 -22.05
N ARG A 42 -12.59 1.26 -22.36
CA ARG A 42 -11.67 0.61 -21.40
C ARG A 42 -10.71 1.66 -20.80
N PRO A 43 -10.44 1.60 -19.49
CA PRO A 43 -9.47 2.46 -18.84
C PRO A 43 -8.06 2.15 -19.36
N LYS A 44 -7.24 3.18 -19.52
CA LYS A 44 -5.86 3.05 -20.02
C LYS A 44 -4.87 2.70 -18.91
N LEU A 45 -5.26 2.88 -17.65
CA LEU A 45 -4.41 2.75 -16.48
C LEU A 45 -5.22 2.36 -15.23
N LEU A 46 -4.70 1.39 -14.48
CA LEU A 46 -5.17 1.04 -13.14
C LEU A 46 -4.07 1.32 -12.12
N ILE A 47 -4.41 1.99 -11.02
CA ILE A 47 -3.49 2.23 -9.91
C ILE A 47 -3.99 1.46 -8.69
N PHE A 48 -3.16 0.54 -8.21
CA PHE A 48 -3.45 -0.36 -7.10
C PHE A 48 -2.61 0.06 -5.89
N ILE A 49 -3.26 0.66 -4.90
CA ILE A 49 -2.63 1.24 -3.72
C ILE A 49 -2.78 0.28 -2.55
N ILE A 50 -1.66 -0.20 -2.02
CA ILE A 50 -1.58 -1.10 -0.88
C ILE A 50 -1.01 -0.32 0.30
N THR A 51 -1.89 0.09 1.22
CA THR A 51 -1.47 0.77 2.46
C THR A 51 -1.15 -0.27 3.54
N GLY A 52 -0.50 0.12 4.65
CA GLY A 52 -0.39 -0.74 5.84
C GLY A 52 -1.54 -0.60 6.84
N LYS A 53 -2.71 -0.07 6.43
CA LYS A 53 -3.77 0.40 7.36
C LYS A 53 -4.92 -0.60 7.54
N PHE A 54 -5.41 -0.79 8.77
CA PHE A 54 -6.42 -1.82 9.09
C PHE A 54 -7.89 -1.35 9.03
N LYS A 55 -8.79 -2.18 8.46
CA LYS A 55 -10.27 -2.06 8.53
C LYS A 55 -10.97 -3.44 8.56
N ASN A 56 -12.14 -3.53 9.22
CA ASN A 56 -12.98 -4.73 9.34
C ASN A 56 -13.70 -5.13 8.04
N LEU A 57 -13.79 -6.43 7.74
CA LEU A 57 -14.51 -7.02 6.61
C LEU A 57 -16.05 -7.00 6.76
N ASP A 58 -16.75 -6.91 5.63
CA ASP A 58 -18.10 -7.45 5.45
C ASP A 58 -18.01 -8.95 5.09
N SER A 59 -18.96 -9.75 5.60
CA SER A 59 -18.86 -11.19 5.87
C SER A 59 -18.81 -12.19 4.70
N ASN A 60 -18.32 -11.83 3.50
CA ASN A 60 -18.45 -12.66 2.29
C ASN A 60 -17.13 -13.15 1.62
N ALA A 61 -16.00 -13.21 2.35
CA ALA A 61 -14.74 -13.71 1.76
C ALA A 61 -14.67 -15.26 1.71
N GLN A 62 -14.36 -15.81 0.53
CA GLN A 62 -14.06 -17.23 0.29
C GLN A 62 -12.96 -17.79 1.23
N GLU A 63 -12.92 -19.12 1.39
CA GLU A 63 -12.00 -19.90 2.24
C GLU A 63 -10.51 -19.68 1.91
N ILE A 64 -9.95 -18.52 2.28
CA ILE A 64 -8.50 -18.31 2.34
C ILE A 64 -8.03 -18.74 3.73
N LYS A 65 -7.01 -19.60 3.76
CA LYS A 65 -6.37 -20.01 5.00
C LYS A 65 -5.52 -18.84 5.51
N ASP A 66 -5.85 -18.33 6.69
CA ASP A 66 -5.18 -17.18 7.35
C ASP A 66 -5.30 -15.83 6.60
N ILE A 67 -6.55 -15.40 6.40
CA ILE A 67 -6.94 -14.13 5.76
C ILE A 67 -6.23 -12.89 6.36
N TYR A 68 -5.95 -12.89 7.66
CA TYR A 68 -5.36 -11.74 8.36
C TYR A 68 -3.84 -11.81 8.46
N GLY A 69 -3.23 -12.92 8.05
CA GLY A 69 -1.78 -13.08 8.00
C GLY A 69 -1.16 -12.42 6.77
N LEU A 70 0.14 -12.13 6.85
CA LEU A 70 0.88 -11.47 5.76
C LEU A 70 0.78 -12.24 4.43
N GLN A 71 0.81 -13.58 4.49
CA GLN A 71 0.68 -14.43 3.30
C GLN A 71 -0.73 -14.36 2.71
N GLY A 72 -1.77 -14.44 3.55
CA GLY A 72 -3.15 -14.28 3.10
C GLY A 72 -3.40 -12.93 2.45
N GLN A 73 -2.74 -11.86 2.92
CA GLN A 73 -2.79 -10.54 2.28
C GLN A 73 -2.20 -10.52 0.87
N VAL A 74 -1.10 -11.25 0.64
CA VAL A 74 -0.48 -11.41 -0.68
C VAL A 74 -1.41 -12.21 -1.59
N GLU A 75 -1.85 -13.38 -1.14
CA GLU A 75 -2.69 -14.30 -1.92
C GLU A 75 -4.01 -13.67 -2.34
N HIS A 76 -4.69 -12.96 -1.44
CA HIS A 76 -5.96 -12.31 -1.75
C HIS A 76 -5.80 -11.20 -2.80
N LYS A 77 -4.73 -10.39 -2.71
CA LYS A 77 -4.46 -9.33 -3.71
C LYS A 77 -4.05 -9.93 -5.05
N LEU A 78 -3.27 -11.01 -5.05
CA LEU A 78 -2.93 -11.76 -6.26
C LEU A 78 -4.18 -12.34 -6.94
N ALA A 79 -5.08 -12.96 -6.16
CA ALA A 79 -6.33 -13.48 -6.68
C ALA A 79 -7.17 -12.37 -7.32
N PHE A 80 -7.33 -11.24 -6.61
CA PHE A 80 -8.04 -10.08 -7.15
C PHE A 80 -7.43 -9.60 -8.48
N LEU A 81 -6.11 -9.39 -8.52
CA LEU A 81 -5.43 -8.87 -9.72
C LEU A 81 -5.57 -9.85 -10.89
N ARG A 82 -5.41 -11.15 -10.66
CA ARG A 82 -5.56 -12.19 -11.70
C ARG A 82 -6.97 -12.29 -12.25
N THR A 83 -7.97 -12.15 -11.39
CA THR A 83 -9.38 -12.26 -11.78
C THR A 83 -9.87 -11.02 -12.50
N HIS A 84 -9.38 -9.83 -12.11
CA HIS A 84 -10.00 -8.56 -12.50
C HIS A 84 -9.13 -7.66 -13.39
N VAL A 85 -7.83 -7.91 -13.55
CA VAL A 85 -6.96 -7.07 -14.40
C VAL A 85 -6.74 -7.73 -15.77
N PRO A 86 -7.29 -7.18 -16.86
CA PRO A 86 -7.03 -7.65 -18.21
C PRO A 86 -5.57 -7.46 -18.62
N LYS A 87 -5.06 -8.34 -19.50
CA LYS A 87 -3.67 -8.31 -19.96
C LYS A 87 -3.29 -7.03 -20.72
N GLU A 88 -4.25 -6.38 -21.36
CA GLU A 88 -4.02 -5.18 -22.17
C GLU A 88 -4.00 -3.89 -21.34
N MET A 89 -4.25 -3.98 -20.03
CA MET A 89 -4.31 -2.82 -19.13
C MET A 89 -2.93 -2.45 -18.60
N LYS A 90 -2.60 -1.16 -18.47
CA LYS A 90 -1.40 -0.75 -17.73
C LYS A 90 -1.71 -0.78 -16.22
N LEU A 91 -0.89 -1.45 -15.43
CA LEU A 91 -1.03 -1.53 -13.98
C LEU A 91 0.11 -0.79 -13.27
N VAL A 92 -0.22 0.08 -12.32
CA VAL A 92 0.72 0.72 -11.40
C VAL A 92 0.40 0.24 -10.00
N ILE A 93 1.43 -0.15 -9.24
CA ILE A 93 1.28 -0.53 -7.84
C ILE A 93 1.92 0.56 -6.96
N ILE A 94 1.25 0.95 -5.89
CA ILE A 94 1.79 1.86 -4.89
C ILE A 94 1.73 1.15 -3.54
N GLY A 95 2.89 0.72 -3.05
CA GLY A 95 3.02 0.14 -1.72
C GLY A 95 3.45 1.20 -0.72
N HIS A 96 2.81 1.23 0.46
CA HIS A 96 3.30 1.97 1.62
C HIS A 96 3.63 1.00 2.76
N SER A 97 4.78 1.19 3.41
CA SER A 97 5.20 0.35 4.54
C SER A 97 5.16 -1.13 4.12
N ILE A 98 4.39 -1.98 4.82
CA ILE A 98 4.27 -3.42 4.51
C ILE A 98 3.68 -3.67 3.12
N GLY A 99 2.92 -2.71 2.60
CA GLY A 99 2.44 -2.73 1.22
C GLY A 99 3.57 -2.81 0.20
N CYS A 100 4.79 -2.36 0.54
CA CYS A 100 5.98 -2.52 -0.31
C CYS A 100 6.41 -3.99 -0.42
N TYR A 101 6.44 -4.72 0.70
CA TYR A 101 6.73 -6.15 0.71
C TYR A 101 5.70 -6.92 -0.13
N ILE A 102 4.42 -6.62 0.08
CA ILE A 102 3.33 -7.21 -0.70
C ILE A 102 3.46 -6.88 -2.19
N SER A 103 3.87 -5.67 -2.55
CA SER A 103 4.09 -5.26 -3.95
C SER A 103 5.22 -6.05 -4.60
N LEU A 104 6.30 -6.33 -3.86
CA LEU A 104 7.40 -7.19 -4.35
C LEU A 104 6.94 -8.64 -4.51
N GLU A 105 6.17 -9.17 -3.57
CA GLU A 105 5.60 -10.52 -3.68
C GLU A 105 4.65 -10.65 -4.87
N ILE A 106 3.86 -9.61 -5.19
CA ILE A 106 3.02 -9.59 -6.39
C ILE A 106 3.87 -9.66 -7.66
N LEU A 107 4.94 -8.85 -7.75
CA LEU A 107 5.86 -8.86 -8.89
C LEU A 107 6.52 -10.24 -9.08
N LYS A 108 6.90 -10.88 -7.97
CA LYS A 108 7.52 -12.22 -7.95
C LYS A 108 6.56 -13.33 -8.38
N LEU A 109 5.35 -13.34 -7.80
CA LEU A 109 4.42 -14.45 -7.93
C LEU A 109 3.49 -14.32 -9.14
N ALA A 110 3.35 -13.11 -9.71
CA ALA A 110 2.51 -12.85 -10.87
C ALA A 110 3.23 -11.99 -11.93
N PRO A 111 4.35 -12.48 -12.50
CA PRO A 111 5.09 -11.78 -13.55
C PRO A 111 4.27 -11.57 -14.84
N GLU A 112 3.16 -12.30 -15.01
CA GLU A 112 2.20 -12.14 -16.10
C GLU A 112 1.37 -10.85 -16.03
N LEU A 113 1.30 -10.20 -14.85
CA LEU A 113 0.54 -8.98 -14.69
C LEU A 113 1.21 -7.83 -15.44
N PRO A 114 0.44 -6.97 -16.13
CA PRO A 114 0.97 -5.87 -16.94
C PRO A 114 1.40 -4.66 -16.09
N ILE A 115 2.24 -4.92 -15.07
CA ILE A 115 2.77 -3.90 -14.16
C ILE A 115 3.84 -3.10 -14.89
N ILE A 116 3.57 -1.80 -15.05
CA ILE A 116 4.47 -0.84 -15.72
C ILE A 116 5.36 -0.08 -14.73
N ARG A 117 4.89 0.13 -13.49
CA ARG A 117 5.61 0.86 -12.44
C ARG A 117 5.12 0.41 -11.06
N SER A 118 6.03 0.36 -10.09
CA SER A 118 5.71 0.12 -8.68
C SER A 118 6.45 1.13 -7.79
N PHE A 119 5.71 1.90 -7.02
CA PHE A 119 6.24 2.87 -6.05
C PHE A 119 6.27 2.24 -4.66
N LEU A 120 7.45 2.14 -4.06
CA LEU A 120 7.69 1.56 -2.75
C LEU A 120 7.99 2.70 -1.76
N LEU A 121 6.96 3.16 -1.07
CA LEU A 121 6.99 4.31 -0.17
C LEU A 121 7.27 3.85 1.27
N PHE A 122 8.35 4.37 1.86
CA PHE A 122 8.80 4.02 3.22
C PHE A 122 8.90 2.48 3.39
N PRO A 123 9.76 1.82 2.60
CA PRO A 123 9.62 0.39 2.31
C PRO A 123 10.04 -0.50 3.48
N THR A 124 9.08 -1.16 4.14
CA THR A 124 9.37 -2.23 5.12
C THR A 124 9.51 -3.56 4.39
N ILE A 125 10.66 -3.76 3.76
CA ILE A 125 10.98 -4.93 2.92
C ILE A 125 12.12 -5.78 3.46
N GLU A 126 12.74 -5.35 4.57
CA GLU A 126 13.87 -6.04 5.19
C GLU A 126 14.04 -5.64 6.66
N ARG A 127 14.66 -6.54 7.44
CA ARG A 127 15.18 -6.31 8.80
C ARG A 127 14.23 -5.51 9.70
N LEU A 128 12.92 -5.79 9.62
CA LEU A 128 11.91 -4.93 10.23
C LEU A 128 12.03 -4.92 11.76
N SER A 129 12.21 -6.09 12.36
CA SER A 129 12.39 -6.26 13.81
C SER A 129 13.69 -5.64 14.35
N GLU A 130 14.68 -5.39 13.49
CA GLU A 130 15.96 -4.77 13.86
C GLU A 130 15.92 -3.24 13.85
N THR A 131 14.85 -2.64 13.30
CA THR A 131 14.70 -1.18 13.22
C THR A 131 14.48 -0.57 14.61
N PRO A 132 14.73 0.76 14.80
CA PRO A 132 14.50 1.41 16.08
C PRO A 132 13.10 1.14 16.66
N ASN A 133 12.05 1.28 15.84
CA ASN A 133 10.68 0.97 16.26
C ASN A 133 10.43 -0.54 16.33
N GLY A 134 10.99 -1.32 15.40
CA GLY A 134 10.87 -2.78 15.38
C GLY A 134 11.36 -3.45 16.65
N ARG A 135 12.49 -3.00 17.22
CA ARG A 135 13.05 -3.54 18.48
C ARG A 135 12.13 -3.32 19.67
N ILE A 136 11.36 -2.23 19.66
CA ILE A 136 10.39 -1.90 20.71
C ILE A 136 9.07 -2.65 20.47
N ALA A 137 8.62 -2.74 19.22
CA ALA A 137 7.34 -3.31 18.85
C ALA A 137 7.35 -4.85 18.83
N THR A 138 8.45 -5.49 18.44
CA THR A 138 8.58 -6.96 18.37
C THR A 138 8.19 -7.68 19.66
N PRO A 139 8.71 -7.31 20.86
CA PRO A 139 8.29 -7.99 22.08
C PRO A 139 6.79 -7.81 22.37
N LEU A 140 6.23 -6.63 22.06
CA LEU A 140 4.81 -6.34 22.24
C LEU A 140 3.94 -7.18 21.31
N LEU A 141 4.28 -7.21 20.02
CA LEU A 141 3.50 -7.84 18.96
C LEU A 141 3.67 -9.36 18.90
N CYS A 142 4.86 -9.88 19.23
CA CYS A 142 5.16 -11.31 19.12
C CYS A 142 4.99 -12.04 20.45
N TRP A 143 5.55 -11.50 21.53
CA TRP A 143 5.63 -12.24 22.82
C TRP A 143 4.48 -11.89 23.75
N LEU A 144 4.09 -10.61 23.80
CA LEU A 144 3.04 -10.13 24.69
C LEU A 144 1.67 -10.02 24.01
N ARG A 145 1.50 -10.58 22.81
CA ARG A 145 0.25 -10.49 22.03
C ARG A 145 -0.99 -10.93 22.80
N TYR A 146 -0.89 -12.01 23.58
CA TYR A 146 -2.02 -12.50 24.38
C TYR A 146 -2.31 -11.59 25.57
N ALA A 147 -1.28 -11.02 26.19
CA ALA A 147 -1.45 -10.03 27.22
C ALA A 147 -2.13 -8.77 26.66
N LEU A 148 -1.67 -8.25 25.50
CA LEU A 148 -2.29 -7.12 24.81
C LEU A 148 -3.76 -7.41 24.47
N TYR A 149 -4.08 -8.61 24.00
CA TYR A 149 -5.46 -9.02 23.73
C TYR A 149 -6.31 -9.03 25.01
N VAL A 150 -5.83 -9.67 26.08
CA VAL A 150 -6.54 -9.75 27.35
C VAL A 150 -6.76 -8.36 27.95
N PHE A 151 -5.71 -7.53 28.01
CA PHE A 151 -5.84 -6.16 28.52
C PHE A 151 -6.74 -5.30 27.62
N GLY A 152 -6.59 -5.37 26.30
CA GLY A 152 -7.44 -4.64 25.36
C GLY A 152 -8.91 -5.04 25.50
N TYR A 153 -9.19 -6.35 25.61
CA TYR A 153 -10.54 -6.86 25.82
C TYR A 153 -11.13 -6.41 27.16
N LEU A 154 -10.37 -6.55 28.26
CA LEU A 154 -10.85 -6.17 29.60
C LEU A 154 -11.03 -4.65 29.75
N LEU A 155 -10.23 -3.84 29.06
CA LEU A 155 -10.32 -2.37 29.10
C LEU A 155 -11.43 -1.84 28.17
N LEU A 156 -11.55 -2.38 26.96
CA LEU A 156 -12.44 -1.84 25.93
C LEU A 156 -13.85 -2.44 25.93
N LYS A 157 -14.00 -3.73 26.26
CA LYS A 157 -15.32 -4.40 26.26
C LYS A 157 -16.34 -3.86 27.28
N PRO A 158 -15.96 -3.48 28.51
CA PRO A 158 -16.94 -3.01 29.48
C PRO A 158 -17.41 -1.56 29.24
N TRP A 159 -16.86 -0.86 28.26
CA TRP A 159 -17.13 0.57 28.08
C TRP A 159 -18.39 0.81 27.25
N PRO A 160 -19.36 1.60 27.76
CA PRO A 160 -20.51 2.03 26.97
C PRO A 160 -20.06 2.74 25.69
N GLU A 161 -20.78 2.51 24.59
CA GLU A 161 -20.49 3.09 23.27
C GLU A 161 -20.25 4.60 23.29
N LYS A 162 -20.95 5.32 24.18
CA LYS A 162 -20.79 6.77 24.35
C LYS A 162 -19.40 7.15 24.87
N ILE A 163 -18.83 6.37 25.78
CA ILE A 163 -17.48 6.61 26.34
C ILE A 163 -16.42 6.27 25.29
N ARG A 164 -16.60 5.14 24.58
CA ARG A 164 -15.75 4.76 23.45
C ARG A 164 -15.72 5.87 22.41
N SER A 165 -16.88 6.32 21.94
CA SER A 165 -17.02 7.42 20.98
C SER A 165 -16.39 8.72 21.48
N LEU A 166 -16.57 9.07 22.75
CA LEU A 166 -15.97 10.28 23.34
C LEU A 166 -14.44 10.21 23.35
N ILE A 167 -13.87 9.07 23.77
CA ILE A 167 -12.41 8.90 23.84
C ILE A 167 -11.79 8.81 22.45
N THR A 168 -12.45 8.16 21.49
CA THR A 168 -12.04 8.20 20.10
C THR A 168 -12.07 9.63 19.57
N ARG A 169 -13.11 10.42 19.87
CA ARG A 169 -13.22 11.81 19.44
C ARG A 169 -12.12 12.68 20.04
N ILE A 170 -11.84 12.52 21.35
CA ILE A 170 -10.74 13.23 22.03
C ILE A 170 -9.39 12.83 21.41
N GLY A 171 -9.14 11.54 21.21
CA GLY A 171 -7.91 11.04 20.59
C GLY A 171 -7.71 11.57 19.17
N LEU A 172 -8.76 11.55 18.34
CA LEU A 172 -8.74 12.10 16.98
C LEU A 172 -8.49 13.61 16.96
N GLN A 173 -9.10 14.35 17.88
CA GLN A 173 -8.87 15.79 18.05
C GLN A 173 -7.43 16.09 18.48
N MET A 174 -6.88 15.33 19.43
CA MET A 174 -5.48 15.46 19.85
C MET A 174 -4.51 15.14 18.72
N MET A 175 -4.86 14.18 17.86
CA MET A 175 -4.07 13.84 16.68
C MET A 175 -4.32 14.78 15.49
N ASN A 176 -5.18 15.80 15.60
CA ASN A 176 -5.57 16.70 14.51
C ASN A 176 -6.03 15.96 13.23
N VAL A 177 -6.68 14.80 13.39
CA VAL A 177 -7.21 13.98 12.30
C VAL A 177 -8.66 14.37 12.08
N GLN A 178 -9.02 14.73 10.84
CA GLN A 178 -10.40 15.04 10.51
C GLN A 178 -11.30 13.79 10.67
N TYR A 179 -12.51 14.02 11.19
CA TYR A 179 -13.47 12.99 11.59
C TYR A 179 -14.02 12.13 10.42
N GLU A 180 -13.67 12.46 9.17
CA GLU A 180 -14.08 11.73 7.97
C GLU A 180 -13.39 10.37 7.81
N PHE A 181 -12.27 10.13 8.49
CA PHE A 181 -11.69 8.79 8.50
C PHE A 181 -12.53 7.85 9.38
N SER A 182 -12.83 6.66 8.84
CA SER A 182 -13.48 5.54 9.54
C SER A 182 -12.56 4.92 10.63
N VAL A 183 -12.01 5.77 11.53
CA VAL A 183 -11.16 5.40 12.67
C VAL A 183 -11.97 4.74 13.79
N LEU A 184 -13.29 4.92 13.77
CA LEU A 184 -14.21 4.32 14.74
C LEU A 184 -14.10 2.78 14.77
N ASN A 185 -13.81 2.14 13.63
CA ASN A 185 -13.65 0.69 13.55
C ASN A 185 -12.29 0.19 14.07
N ILE A 186 -11.27 1.06 14.21
CA ILE A 186 -9.90 0.64 14.62
C ILE A 186 -9.84 0.20 16.09
N LEU A 187 -10.74 0.73 16.93
CA LEU A 187 -10.82 0.39 18.36
C LEU A 187 -11.71 -0.82 18.66
N GLU A 188 -12.23 -1.50 17.64
CA GLU A 188 -12.88 -2.79 17.81
C GLU A 188 -11.84 -3.83 18.28
N PRO A 189 -12.12 -4.62 19.35
CA PRO A 189 -11.19 -5.62 19.85
C PRO A 189 -10.67 -6.60 18.79
N PHE A 190 -11.52 -6.96 17.82
CA PHE A 190 -11.14 -7.81 16.70
C PHE A 190 -10.16 -7.14 15.72
N CYS A 191 -10.34 -5.84 15.43
CA CYS A 191 -9.38 -5.07 14.62
C CYS A 191 -8.01 -5.02 15.29
N ILE A 192 -7.97 -4.76 16.60
CA ILE A 192 -6.72 -4.71 17.36
C ILE A 192 -6.04 -6.07 17.35
N ALA A 193 -6.79 -7.14 17.60
CA ALA A 193 -6.24 -8.50 17.61
C ALA A 193 -5.62 -8.87 16.26
N ASN A 194 -6.31 -8.57 15.16
CA ASN A 194 -5.82 -8.87 13.82
C ASN A 194 -4.65 -7.97 13.41
N ALA A 195 -4.65 -6.69 13.78
CA ALA A 195 -3.53 -5.78 13.55
C ALA A 195 -2.28 -6.22 14.32
N VAL A 196 -2.44 -6.67 15.58
CA VAL A 196 -1.34 -7.25 16.37
C VAL A 196 -0.85 -8.55 15.74
N TYR A 197 -1.75 -9.41 15.28
CA TYR A 197 -1.40 -10.66 14.60
C TYR A 197 -0.59 -10.43 13.33
N LEU A 198 -1.07 -9.53 12.45
CA LEU A 198 -0.37 -9.14 11.23
C LEU A 198 0.97 -8.49 11.56
N GLY A 199 1.00 -7.49 12.43
CA GLY A 199 2.25 -6.83 12.84
C GLY A 199 3.28 -7.81 13.43
N GLY A 200 2.84 -8.82 14.19
CA GLY A 200 3.70 -9.91 14.64
C GLY A 200 4.25 -10.75 13.48
N GLN A 201 3.43 -11.07 12.47
CA GLN A 201 3.89 -11.75 11.26
C GLN A 201 4.91 -10.91 10.48
N GLU A 202 4.68 -9.60 10.34
CA GLU A 202 5.60 -8.68 9.67
C GLU A 202 6.98 -8.71 10.33
N MET A 203 7.04 -8.59 11.67
CA MET A 203 8.30 -8.63 12.43
C MET A 203 9.09 -9.92 12.22
N MET A 204 8.39 -11.04 12.01
CA MET A 204 8.99 -12.37 11.88
C MET A 204 9.35 -12.74 10.44
N LYS A 205 8.63 -12.22 9.45
CA LYS A 205 8.78 -12.60 8.03
C LYS A 205 9.59 -11.58 7.22
N VAL A 206 9.52 -10.30 7.57
CA VAL A 206 10.23 -9.22 6.87
C VAL A 206 11.66 -9.12 7.42
N VAL A 207 12.48 -10.11 7.05
CA VAL A 207 13.85 -10.28 7.56
C VAL A 207 14.86 -9.99 6.47
N GLU A 208 14.88 -10.77 5.39
CA GLU A 208 15.83 -10.61 4.30
C GLU A 208 15.21 -9.85 3.12
N ARG A 209 15.97 -8.92 2.53
CA ARG A 209 15.54 -8.22 1.33
C ARG A 209 15.59 -9.16 0.13
N ASP A 210 14.49 -9.26 -0.61
CA ASP A 210 14.43 -10.04 -1.85
C ASP A 210 15.17 -9.33 -3.01
N ASN A 211 16.50 -9.45 -3.00
CA ASN A 211 17.37 -8.85 -4.01
C ASN A 211 17.18 -9.46 -5.40
N GLU A 212 16.73 -10.71 -5.50
CA GLU A 212 16.49 -11.38 -6.78
C GLU A 212 15.31 -10.75 -7.51
N THR A 213 14.18 -10.63 -6.82
CA THR A 213 12.97 -9.97 -7.34
C THR A 213 13.23 -8.50 -7.66
N ILE A 214 13.93 -7.78 -6.77
CA ILE A 214 14.30 -6.38 -7.00
C ILE A 214 15.15 -6.26 -8.27
N ARG A 215 16.17 -7.11 -8.45
CA ARG A 215 17.02 -7.09 -9.65
C ARG A 215 16.23 -7.37 -10.92
N ALA A 216 15.35 -8.37 -10.90
CA ALA A 216 14.55 -8.75 -12.06
C ALA A 216 13.57 -7.65 -12.52
N HIS A 217 13.13 -6.79 -11.60
CA HIS A 217 12.14 -5.75 -11.86
C HIS A 217 12.63 -4.33 -11.65
N LEU A 218 13.94 -4.11 -11.49
CA LEU A 218 14.51 -2.84 -11.05
C LEU A 218 14.07 -1.64 -11.89
N SER A 219 13.95 -1.83 -13.22
CA SER A 219 13.50 -0.80 -14.16
C SER A 219 12.07 -0.31 -13.93
N LYS A 220 11.26 -1.09 -13.21
CA LYS A 220 9.87 -0.79 -12.83
C LYS A 220 9.75 -0.27 -11.40
N LEU A 221 10.79 -0.31 -10.58
CA LEU A 221 10.72 0.01 -9.15
C LEU A 221 11.20 1.44 -8.88
N THR A 222 10.44 2.17 -8.07
CA THR A 222 10.88 3.42 -7.45
C THR A 222 10.82 3.26 -5.94
N PHE A 223 11.96 3.43 -5.25
CA PHE A 223 12.02 3.39 -3.80
C PHE A 223 12.05 4.81 -3.23
N TYR A 224 11.22 5.10 -2.24
CA TYR A 224 11.17 6.40 -1.58
C TYR A 224 11.30 6.26 -0.07
N TYR A 225 12.44 6.64 0.48
CA TYR A 225 12.77 6.50 1.90
C TYR A 225 12.56 7.80 2.68
N GLY A 226 12.20 7.70 3.95
CA GLY A 226 12.14 8.83 4.88
C GLY A 226 13.48 9.13 5.54
N THR A 227 13.82 10.42 5.70
CA THR A 227 15.02 10.84 6.48
C THR A 227 14.84 10.68 7.99
N MET A 228 13.61 10.59 8.47
CA MET A 228 13.26 10.45 9.89
C MET A 228 12.51 9.15 10.19
N ASP A 229 12.56 8.18 9.29
CA ASP A 229 11.80 6.94 9.43
C ASP A 229 12.47 5.97 10.41
N ALA A 230 11.80 5.68 11.52
CA ALA A 230 12.25 4.74 12.54
C ALA A 230 11.81 3.27 12.28
N TRP A 231 11.03 3.03 11.23
CA TRP A 231 10.67 1.69 10.72
C TRP A 231 11.53 1.28 9.52
N CYS A 232 12.10 2.23 8.81
CA CYS A 232 12.99 2.00 7.67
C CYS A 232 14.11 3.06 7.69
N PRO A 233 15.15 2.89 8.53
CA PRO A 233 16.16 3.90 8.77
C PRO A 233 16.97 4.22 7.52
N THR A 234 17.60 5.40 7.47
CA THR A 234 18.41 5.87 6.32
C THR A 234 19.52 4.90 5.93
N LYS A 235 20.02 4.09 6.86
CA LYS A 235 20.95 2.99 6.54
C LYS A 235 20.40 2.03 5.48
N TYR A 236 19.10 1.76 5.46
CA TYR A 236 18.49 0.86 4.48
C TYR A 236 18.45 1.50 3.08
N TYR A 237 18.24 2.81 3.02
CA TYR A 237 18.41 3.60 1.80
C TYR A 237 19.86 3.54 1.28
N GLU A 238 20.85 3.68 2.16
CA GLU A 238 22.27 3.60 1.78
C GLU A 238 22.63 2.20 1.26
N ASP A 239 22.19 1.15 1.97
CA ASP A 239 22.43 -0.24 1.61
C ASP A 239 21.83 -0.57 0.23
N ILE A 240 20.56 -0.22 -0.02
CA ILE A 240 19.93 -0.50 -1.33
C ILE A 240 20.53 0.33 -2.46
N LYS A 241 20.93 1.59 -2.20
CA LYS A 241 21.58 2.43 -3.22
C LYS A 241 22.96 1.90 -3.60
N LYS A 242 23.67 1.28 -2.66
CA LYS A 242 24.93 0.60 -2.91
C LYS A 242 24.75 -0.66 -3.75
N ASP A 243 23.73 -1.46 -3.46
CA ASP A 243 23.51 -2.74 -4.13
C ASP A 243 22.87 -2.60 -5.54
N PHE A 244 22.13 -1.51 -5.76
CA PHE A 244 21.44 -1.19 -7.02
C PHE A 244 21.65 0.28 -7.42
N PRO A 245 22.89 0.70 -7.76
CA PRO A 245 23.20 2.11 -8.04
C PRO A 245 22.38 2.70 -9.20
N GLU A 246 22.02 1.87 -10.18
CA GLU A 246 21.20 2.18 -11.35
C GLU A 246 19.69 2.28 -11.04
N GLY A 247 19.26 1.88 -9.84
CA GLY A 247 17.87 1.93 -9.42
C GLY A 247 17.36 3.33 -9.14
N ASP A 248 16.06 3.55 -9.38
CA ASP A 248 15.35 4.75 -8.96
C ASP A 248 15.09 4.71 -7.45
N ILE A 249 16.08 5.18 -6.69
CA ILE A 249 16.11 5.14 -5.23
C ILE A 249 16.28 6.56 -4.72
N ARG A 250 15.27 7.04 -4.00
CA ARG A 250 15.10 8.43 -3.59
C ARG A 250 15.00 8.54 -2.07
N LEU A 251 15.48 9.65 -1.54
CA LEU A 251 15.42 9.99 -0.13
C LEU A 251 14.61 11.28 0.08
N CYS A 252 13.69 11.26 1.05
CA CYS A 252 12.77 12.35 1.32
C CYS A 252 13.46 13.52 2.04
N GLU A 253 13.65 14.64 1.33
CA GLU A 253 14.17 15.89 1.90
C GLU A 253 13.15 16.64 2.76
N LYS A 254 11.85 16.39 2.54
CA LYS A 254 10.72 17.07 3.18
C LYS A 254 10.44 16.60 4.62
N LYS A 255 11.25 15.69 5.17
CA LYS A 255 11.14 15.14 6.54
C LYS A 255 9.74 14.57 6.85
N LEU A 256 9.11 13.95 5.86
CA LEU A 256 7.80 13.34 6.04
C LEU A 256 7.89 12.15 7.02
N PRO A 257 6.93 12.00 7.95
CA PRO A 257 6.90 10.88 8.88
C PRO A 257 6.52 9.58 8.15
N HIS A 258 6.87 8.43 8.73
CA HIS A 258 6.46 7.12 8.18
C HIS A 258 4.94 7.03 7.98
N ALA A 259 4.16 7.56 8.93
CA ALA A 259 2.71 7.65 8.85
C ALA A 259 2.22 8.91 8.11
N PHE A 260 2.87 9.28 6.99
CA PHE A 260 2.51 10.46 6.19
C PHE A 260 1.04 10.44 5.75
N ILE A 261 0.43 9.25 5.61
CA ILE A 261 -0.97 9.08 5.22
C ILE A 261 -1.97 9.80 6.14
N ILE A 262 -1.57 10.16 7.36
CA ILE A 262 -2.44 10.82 8.34
C ILE A 262 -2.56 12.33 8.06
N HIS A 263 -1.46 12.99 7.70
CA HIS A 263 -1.41 14.47 7.61
C HIS A 263 -0.83 15.01 6.31
N PHE A 264 -0.11 14.19 5.55
CA PHE A 264 0.67 14.58 4.37
C PHE A 264 0.30 13.75 3.14
N TYR A 265 -0.87 13.10 3.15
CA TYR A 265 -1.35 12.27 2.04
C TYR A 265 -1.47 13.05 0.73
N GLY A 266 -1.95 14.31 0.78
CA GLY A 266 -2.08 15.15 -0.41
C GLY A 266 -0.74 15.55 -1.02
N GLU A 267 0.25 15.88 -0.18
CA GLU A 267 1.62 16.18 -0.64
C GLU A 267 2.26 14.96 -1.27
N MET A 268 2.14 13.78 -0.65
CA MET A 268 2.64 12.54 -1.22
C MET A 268 1.96 12.20 -2.55
N ALA A 269 0.63 12.33 -2.63
CA ALA A 269 -0.14 12.05 -3.83
C ALA A 269 0.29 12.97 -5.00
N GLY A 270 0.50 14.26 -4.74
CA GLY A 270 1.01 15.20 -5.74
C GLY A 270 2.37 14.79 -6.29
N MET A 271 3.31 14.43 -5.40
CA MET A 271 4.65 13.97 -5.80
C MET A 271 4.60 12.72 -6.68
N ILE A 272 3.79 11.72 -6.30
CA ILE A 272 3.66 10.48 -7.06
C ILE A 272 2.97 10.73 -8.42
N ALA A 273 1.96 11.59 -8.45
CA ALA A 273 1.26 11.95 -9.68
C ALA A 273 2.21 12.61 -10.69
N ASP A 274 3.09 13.52 -10.22
CA ASP A 274 4.10 14.15 -11.06
C ASP A 274 5.09 13.11 -11.62
N TRP A 275 5.62 12.23 -10.76
CA TRP A 275 6.55 11.18 -11.20
C TRP A 275 5.91 10.20 -12.19
N LEU A 276 4.68 9.79 -11.92
CA LEU A 276 3.95 8.88 -12.79
C LEU A 276 3.64 9.53 -14.15
N LYS A 277 3.31 10.81 -14.17
CA LYS A 277 3.10 11.56 -15.41
C LYS A 277 4.36 11.57 -16.29
N ASP A 278 5.52 11.82 -15.68
CA ASP A 278 6.80 11.80 -16.39
C ASP A 278 7.12 10.40 -16.95
N ASP A 279 6.85 9.35 -16.16
CA ASP A 279 7.04 7.96 -16.59
C ASP A 279 6.14 7.56 -17.75
N LEU A 280 4.85 7.90 -17.67
CA LEU A 280 3.87 7.61 -18.73
C LEU A 280 4.26 8.32 -20.03
N SER A 281 4.70 9.58 -19.95
CA SER A 281 5.17 10.34 -21.12
C SER A 281 6.36 9.66 -21.80
N LYS A 282 7.31 9.13 -21.02
CA LYS A 282 8.47 8.38 -21.56
C LYS A 282 8.05 7.06 -22.21
N ILE A 283 7.12 6.33 -21.60
CA ILE A 283 6.60 5.07 -22.14
C ILE A 283 5.89 5.31 -23.48
N GLU A 284 5.08 6.36 -23.57
CA GLU A 284 4.38 6.72 -24.81
C GLU A 284 5.36 7.12 -25.92
N ALA A 285 6.39 7.92 -25.61
CA ALA A 285 7.41 8.30 -26.59
C ALA A 285 8.16 7.07 -27.18
N LEU A 286 8.50 6.09 -26.34
CA LEU A 286 9.14 4.84 -26.77
C LEU A 286 8.21 4.01 -27.67
N THR A 287 6.90 4.00 -27.37
CA THR A 287 5.92 3.23 -28.14
C THR A 287 5.64 3.84 -29.51
N HIS A 288 5.67 5.18 -29.63
CA HIS A 288 5.45 5.88 -30.90
C HIS A 288 6.69 5.94 -31.79
N GLY A 289 7.90 6.04 -31.21
CA GLY A 289 9.16 6.01 -31.98
C GLY A 289 9.44 4.68 -32.67
N SER A 290 8.96 3.56 -32.14
CA SER A 290 9.11 2.23 -32.77
C SER A 290 8.19 2.00 -33.98
N VAL A 291 7.19 2.84 -34.20
CA VAL A 291 6.21 2.70 -35.30
C VAL A 291 6.64 3.49 -36.55
N THR A 292 7.55 4.45 -36.42
CA THR A 292 8.03 5.27 -37.54
C THR A 292 9.25 4.70 -38.26
N ASP A 293 9.91 3.69 -37.67
CA ASP A 293 11.12 3.06 -38.21
C ASP A 293 10.86 1.65 -38.79
N SER A 294 9.60 1.27 -39.01
CA SER A 294 9.19 -0.02 -39.62
C SER A 294 8.51 0.15 -40.97
#